data_AF-A0A7Z0LRJ4-F1
#
_entry.id   AF-A0A7Z0LRJ4-F1
#
_cell.length_a   1.000
_cell.length_b   1.000
_cell.length_c   1.000
_cell.angle_alpha   90.00
_cell.angle_beta   90.00
_cell.angle_gamma   90.00
#
_symmetry.space_group_name_H-M   'P 1'
#
loop_
_entity.id
_entity.type
_entity.pdbx_description
1 polymer ?
#
loop_
_entity_poly.entity_id
_entity_poly.type
_entity_poly.pdbx_seq_one_letter_code
_entity_poly.pdbx_strand_id
1 'polypeptide(L)'
;MIDPKKNPASAATGCEAQDKYSENHNSRCPLFPANGNYANHCRAVLGCLLPGRKVDQFSYHAETGLPLVDYRTRISNLRLEYHWPIDDEFHDTFDFNGEPRRVKRYWLNQDAMSLLFKRYPGFKDRCAMFMEQDKQGGRKDG
;
A
#
# COMPACT_ATOMS: atom_id res chain seq x y z
N MET A 1 -25.46 -54.97 -34.80
CA MET A 1 -25.77 -53.57 -35.15
C MET A 1 -26.43 -52.93 -33.95
N ILE A 2 -25.66 -52.18 -33.15
CA ILE A 2 -26.11 -51.37 -32.01
C ILE A 2 -25.16 -50.16 -31.96
N ASP A 3 -25.64 -49.00 -32.42
CA ASP A 3 -25.19 -47.65 -32.04
C ASP A 3 -25.51 -47.38 -30.55
N PRO A 4 -25.03 -46.31 -29.89
CA PRO A 4 -23.83 -45.49 -30.05
C PRO A 4 -23.02 -45.46 -28.73
N LYS A 5 -21.70 -45.23 -28.80
CA LYS A 5 -20.89 -44.97 -27.59
C LYS A 5 -21.22 -43.60 -26.99
N LYS A 6 -22.10 -43.68 -25.99
CA LYS A 6 -22.36 -42.80 -24.86
C LYS A 6 -21.09 -42.13 -24.32
N ASN A 7 -21.08 -40.81 -24.32
CA ASN A 7 -20.27 -39.96 -23.45
C ASN A 7 -20.93 -39.99 -22.05
N PRO A 8 -20.23 -40.32 -20.95
CA PRO A 8 -20.07 -39.31 -19.89
C PRO A 8 -18.87 -39.52 -18.93
N ALA A 9 -18.14 -38.46 -18.62
CA ALA A 9 -17.49 -38.18 -17.31
C ALA A 9 -16.88 -36.76 -17.42
N SER A 10 -17.42 -35.72 -16.81
CA SER A 10 -17.48 -35.44 -15.36
C SER A 10 -16.09 -35.38 -14.72
N ALA A 11 -15.56 -34.17 -14.59
CA ALA A 11 -14.93 -33.70 -13.37
C ALA A 11 -15.16 -32.19 -13.28
N ALA A 12 -16.13 -31.82 -12.45
CA ALA A 12 -16.15 -30.52 -11.83
C ALA A 12 -15.00 -30.48 -10.80
N THR A 13 -14.16 -29.47 -10.90
CA THR A 13 -13.38 -28.90 -9.78
C THR A 13 -13.38 -27.41 -10.09
N GLY A 14 -14.26 -26.61 -9.47
CA GLY A 14 -14.09 -26.18 -8.08
C GLY A 14 -13.01 -25.10 -8.08
N CYS A 15 -13.35 -23.83 -7.88
CA CYS A 15 -13.25 -23.21 -6.54
C CYS A 15 -11.93 -23.64 -5.88
N GLU A 16 -10.90 -22.81 -5.75
CA GLU A 16 -10.89 -21.58 -4.96
C GLU A 16 -9.66 -20.76 -5.39
N ALA A 17 -9.87 -19.68 -6.15
CA ALA A 17 -8.84 -18.65 -6.27
C ALA A 17 -8.88 -17.81 -4.98
N GLN A 18 -8.12 -18.28 -4.00
CA GLN A 18 -7.44 -17.48 -2.99
C GLN A 18 -8.33 -16.76 -1.97
N ASP A 19 -8.82 -17.53 -1.00
CA ASP A 19 -8.95 -17.06 0.39
C ASP A 19 -7.57 -16.83 1.01
N LYS A 20 -6.84 -15.84 0.47
CA LYS A 20 -5.70 -15.20 1.14
C LYS A 20 -6.04 -13.77 1.53
N TYR A 21 -7.29 -13.52 1.90
CA TYR A 21 -7.55 -12.56 2.97
C TYR A 21 -7.20 -13.27 4.27
N SER A 22 -5.90 -13.38 4.55
CA SER A 22 -5.49 -13.54 5.94
C SER A 22 -6.08 -12.34 6.65
N GLU A 23 -7.17 -12.57 7.38
CA GLU A 23 -7.76 -11.71 8.37
C GLU A 23 -6.70 -11.36 9.42
N ASN A 24 -5.72 -10.54 9.04
CA ASN A 24 -5.04 -9.71 10.01
C ASN A 24 -5.99 -8.55 10.30
N HIS A 25 -7.08 -8.90 11.00
CA HIS A 25 -7.87 -7.98 11.80
C HIS A 25 -6.96 -7.43 12.90
N ASN A 26 -6.05 -6.54 12.50
CA ASN A 26 -5.33 -5.73 13.43
C ASN A 26 -6.33 -4.70 13.94
N SER A 27 -7.01 -5.04 15.03
CA SER A 27 -8.04 -4.23 15.70
C SER A 27 -7.52 -2.90 16.26
N ARG A 28 -6.27 -2.54 15.98
CA ARG A 28 -5.58 -1.37 16.50
C ARG A 28 -5.68 -0.22 15.50
N CYS A 29 -5.99 0.96 16.01
CA CYS A 29 -5.91 2.19 15.23
C CYS A 29 -4.46 2.40 14.77
N PRO A 30 -4.20 2.66 13.47
CA PRO A 30 -2.85 2.92 12.99
C PRO A 30 -2.22 4.11 13.71
N LEU A 31 -0.90 4.05 13.87
CA LEU A 31 -0.12 5.09 14.52
C LEU A 31 0.62 5.93 13.48
N PHE A 32 0.68 7.24 13.71
CA PHE A 32 1.57 8.10 12.95
C PHE A 32 2.99 7.98 13.53
N PRO A 33 4.02 7.81 12.69
CA PRO A 33 5.41 7.84 13.15
C PRO A 33 5.71 9.16 13.88
N ALA A 34 6.22 9.07 15.11
CA ALA A 34 6.55 10.21 15.97
C ALA A 34 8.08 10.47 15.96
N ASN A 35 8.44 11.76 15.95
CA ASN A 35 9.76 12.41 15.99
C ASN A 35 11.05 11.58 15.79
N GLY A 36 11.87 12.01 14.84
CA GLY A 36 13.22 11.48 14.56
C GLY A 36 13.46 11.34 13.06
N ASN A 37 14.71 11.24 12.62
CA ASN A 37 15.06 11.09 11.19
C ASN A 37 14.35 9.88 10.56
N TYR A 38 14.25 8.78 11.29
CA TYR A 38 13.52 7.58 10.87
C TYR A 38 12.02 7.84 10.65
N ALA A 39 11.39 8.62 11.54
CA ALA A 39 9.99 8.97 11.43
C ALA A 39 9.71 9.87 10.22
N ASN A 40 10.65 10.75 9.84
CA ASN A 40 10.50 11.64 8.69
C ASN A 40 10.29 10.88 7.37
N HIS A 41 11.04 9.81 7.13
CA HIS A 41 10.87 9.00 5.93
C HIS A 41 9.56 8.20 5.93
N CYS A 42 9.16 7.62 7.06
CA CYS A 42 7.86 6.95 7.16
C CYS A 42 6.71 7.94 6.93
N ARG A 43 6.83 9.17 7.42
CA ARG A 43 5.87 10.25 7.19
C ARG A 43 5.82 10.65 5.71
N ALA A 44 6.97 10.81 5.06
CA ALA A 44 7.01 11.11 3.62
C ALA A 44 6.31 10.03 2.79
N VAL A 45 6.54 8.75 3.09
CA VAL A 45 5.83 7.64 2.44
C VAL A 45 4.32 7.75 2.68
N LEU A 46 3.87 8.00 3.92
CA LEU A 46 2.45 8.22 4.20
C LEU A 46 1.87 9.42 3.44
N GLY A 47 2.62 10.52 3.29
CA GLY A 47 2.23 11.69 2.50
C GLY A 47 1.95 11.34 1.04
N CYS A 48 2.75 10.46 0.44
CA CYS A 48 2.51 9.96 -0.91
C CYS A 48 1.29 9.04 -1.02
N LEU A 49 1.05 8.19 -0.01
CA LEU A 49 -0.01 7.18 -0.03
C LEU A 49 -1.41 7.70 0.36
N LEU A 50 -1.49 8.65 1.31
CA LEU A 50 -2.76 9.19 1.83
C LEU A 50 -3.69 9.81 0.77
N PRO A 51 -3.18 10.45 -0.30
CA PRO A 51 -4.00 10.88 -1.43
C PRO A 51 -4.69 9.73 -2.21
N GLY A 52 -4.39 8.47 -1.91
CA GLY A 52 -4.98 7.30 -2.58
C GLY A 52 -4.25 6.87 -3.84
N ARG A 53 -3.02 7.36 -4.08
CA ARG A 53 -2.20 6.98 -5.23
C ARG A 53 -1.50 5.64 -4.99
N LYS A 54 -1.26 4.90 -6.08
CA LYS A 54 -0.34 3.75 -6.07
C LYS A 54 1.08 4.27 -6.30
N VAL A 55 1.99 3.95 -5.38
CA VAL A 55 3.35 4.53 -5.37
C VAL A 55 4.38 3.42 -5.38
N ASP A 56 5.28 3.46 -6.35
CA ASP A 56 6.50 2.66 -6.38
C ASP A 56 7.70 3.48 -5.88
N GLN A 57 8.84 2.81 -5.73
CA GLN A 57 10.06 3.43 -5.22
C GLN A 57 10.55 4.61 -6.08
N PHE A 58 10.44 4.54 -7.41
CA PHE A 58 10.91 5.58 -8.31
C PHE A 58 9.96 6.78 -8.29
N SER A 59 8.65 6.53 -8.32
CA SER A 59 7.62 7.56 -8.13
C SER A 59 7.79 8.30 -6.79
N TYR A 60 8.07 7.57 -5.71
CA TYR A 60 8.37 8.14 -4.40
C TYR A 60 9.63 9.04 -4.43
N HIS A 61 10.72 8.59 -5.03
CA HIS A 61 11.94 9.39 -5.12
C HIS A 61 11.74 10.65 -5.97
N ALA A 62 11.04 10.54 -7.09
CA ALA A 62 10.73 11.68 -7.94
C ALA A 62 9.89 12.74 -7.23
N GLU A 63 8.97 12.32 -6.36
CA GLU A 63 8.11 13.25 -5.61
C GLU A 63 8.80 13.86 -4.38
N THR A 64 9.61 13.09 -3.66
CA THR A 64 10.14 13.48 -2.35
C THR A 64 11.62 13.88 -2.36
N GLY A 65 12.38 13.48 -3.38
CA GLY A 65 13.84 13.58 -3.41
C GLY A 65 14.57 12.63 -2.45
N LEU A 66 13.85 11.82 -1.66
CA LEU A 66 14.45 10.96 -0.63
C LEU A 66 14.99 9.64 -1.20
N PRO A 67 16.00 9.01 -0.57
CA PRO A 67 16.65 7.81 -1.11
C PRO A 67 15.72 6.62 -1.33
N LEU A 68 15.90 5.91 -2.45
CA LEU A 68 15.16 4.69 -2.79
C LEU A 68 15.35 3.56 -1.78
N VAL A 69 16.58 3.41 -1.26
CA VAL A 69 16.97 2.29 -0.39
C VAL A 69 16.09 2.19 0.86
N ASP A 70 15.59 3.32 1.34
CA ASP A 70 14.74 3.36 2.52
C ASP A 70 13.28 3.04 2.22
N TYR A 71 12.81 3.24 0.99
CA TYR A 71 11.37 3.17 0.66
C TYR A 71 10.72 1.85 1.10
N ARG A 72 11.27 0.72 0.68
CA ARG A 72 10.70 -0.61 0.98
C ARG A 72 10.74 -0.92 2.47
N THR A 73 11.81 -0.50 3.15
CA THR A 73 11.93 -0.65 4.61
C THR A 73 10.85 0.17 5.32
N ARG A 74 10.63 1.42 4.91
CA ARG A 74 9.62 2.30 5.52
C ARG A 74 8.20 1.78 5.28
N ILE A 75 7.90 1.23 4.09
CA ILE A 75 6.63 0.54 3.83
C ILE A 75 6.42 -0.64 4.80
N SER A 76 7.44 -1.49 4.97
CA SER A 76 7.36 -2.61 5.92
C SER A 76 7.08 -2.13 7.35
N ASN A 77 7.74 -1.05 7.77
CA ASN A 77 7.54 -0.48 9.11
C ASN A 77 6.11 0.08 9.27
N LEU A 78 5.62 0.80 8.25
CA LEU A 78 4.24 1.31 8.23
C LEU A 78 3.21 0.18 8.37
N ARG A 79 3.43 -0.95 7.69
CA ARG A 79 2.53 -2.11 7.73
C ARG A 79 2.63 -2.89 9.05
N LEU A 80 3.85 -3.21 9.48
CA LEU A 80 4.10 -4.14 10.59
C LEU A 80 4.07 -3.46 11.96
N GLU A 81 4.73 -2.31 12.09
CA GLU A 81 4.90 -1.60 13.36
C GLU A 81 3.81 -0.55 13.60
N TYR A 82 3.46 0.21 12.55
CA TYR A 82 2.46 1.29 12.64
C TYR A 82 1.06 0.85 12.23
N HIS A 83 0.91 -0.39 11.78
CA HIS A 83 -0.36 -1.06 11.47
C HIS A 83 -1.22 -0.37 10.38
N TRP A 84 -0.59 0.31 9.43
CA TRP A 84 -1.28 0.89 8.28
C TRP A 84 -1.74 -0.20 7.28
N PRO A 85 -2.98 -0.12 6.76
CA PRO A 85 -3.51 -1.10 5.82
C PRO A 85 -2.97 -0.86 4.41
N ILE A 86 -1.73 -1.28 4.17
CA ILE A 86 -1.03 -1.10 2.90
C ILE A 86 -1.07 -2.40 2.08
N ASP A 87 -1.61 -2.30 0.87
CA ASP A 87 -1.59 -3.35 -0.14
C ASP A 87 -0.45 -3.12 -1.14
N ASP A 88 -0.12 -4.17 -1.89
CA ASP A 88 0.93 -4.15 -2.89
C ASP A 88 0.62 -4.99 -4.12
N GLU A 89 1.17 -4.60 -5.27
CA GLU A 89 1.22 -5.43 -6.46
C GLU A 89 2.48 -5.16 -7.28
N PHE A 90 2.86 -6.12 -8.12
CA PHE A 90 3.92 -5.92 -9.09
C PHE A 90 3.40 -5.17 -10.32
N HIS A 91 4.23 -4.28 -10.87
CA HIS A 91 4.02 -3.67 -12.18
C HIS A 91 5.36 -3.44 -12.88
N ASP A 92 5.30 -3.24 -14.19
CA ASP A 92 6.44 -2.85 -15.00
C ASP A 92 6.53 -1.31 -15.05
N THR A 93 7.76 -0.80 -15.01
CA THR A 93 8.10 0.62 -15.05
C THR A 93 9.51 0.81 -15.61
N PHE A 94 10.01 2.04 -15.65
CA PHE A 94 11.38 2.36 -16.02
C PHE A 94 12.10 3.02 -14.84
N ASP A 95 13.38 2.69 -14.64
CA ASP A 95 14.22 3.41 -13.68
C ASP A 95 14.73 4.75 -14.25
N PHE A 96 15.54 5.46 -13.48
CA PHE A 96 16.06 6.78 -13.87
C PHE A 96 17.01 6.75 -15.07
N ASN A 97 17.56 5.58 -15.42
CA ASN A 97 18.38 5.40 -16.61
C ASN A 97 17.53 5.02 -17.83
N GLY A 98 16.21 4.94 -17.69
CA GLY A 98 15.30 4.48 -18.75
C GLY A 98 15.30 2.97 -18.95
N GLU A 99 15.86 2.21 -18.01
CA GLU A 99 15.90 0.75 -18.09
C GLU A 99 14.59 0.14 -17.57
N PRO A 100 14.00 -0.84 -18.27
CA PRO A 100 12.77 -1.49 -17.83
C PRO A 100 13.00 -2.29 -16.54
N ARG A 101 12.12 -2.10 -15.57
CA ARG A 101 12.15 -2.77 -14.26
C ARG A 101 10.76 -3.26 -13.87
N ARG A 102 10.73 -4.43 -13.23
CA ARG A 102 9.53 -4.91 -12.54
C ARG A 102 9.66 -4.65 -11.05
N VAL A 103 8.80 -3.81 -10.50
CA VAL A 103 8.85 -3.37 -9.10
C VAL A 103 7.48 -3.47 -8.45
N LYS A 104 7.44 -3.33 -7.11
CA LYS A 104 6.19 -3.24 -6.37
C LYS A 104 5.71 -1.79 -6.26
N ARG A 105 4.41 -1.59 -6.47
CA ARG A 105 3.71 -0.36 -6.08
C ARG A 105 2.78 -0.64 -4.90
N TYR A 106 2.62 0.35 -4.04
CA TYR A 106 1.94 0.25 -2.76
C TYR A 106 0.82 1.30 -2.66
N TRP A 107 -0.26 1.00 -1.95
CA TRP A 107 -1.37 1.93 -1.69
C TRP A 107 -2.10 1.59 -0.40
N LEU A 108 -2.85 2.56 0.14
CA LEU A 108 -3.75 2.29 1.26
C LEU A 108 -5.02 1.59 0.77
N ASN A 109 -5.35 0.46 1.39
CA ASN A 109 -6.59 -0.26 1.13
C ASN A 109 -7.79 0.61 1.53
N GLN A 110 -8.61 1.00 0.56
CA GLN A 110 -9.69 1.97 0.76
C GLN A 110 -10.82 1.42 1.65
N ASP A 111 -11.11 0.13 1.55
CA ASP A 111 -12.15 -0.51 2.36
C ASP A 111 -11.71 -0.60 3.82
N ALA A 112 -10.47 -1.02 4.06
CA ALA A 112 -9.88 -1.06 5.40
C ALA A 112 -9.77 0.35 6.02
N MET A 113 -9.34 1.35 5.24
CA MET A 113 -9.32 2.75 5.69
C MET A 113 -10.72 3.25 6.03
N SER A 114 -11.73 2.92 5.22
CA SER A 114 -13.12 3.29 5.48
C SER A 114 -13.66 2.67 6.77
N LEU A 115 -13.33 1.40 7.03
CA LEU A 115 -13.67 0.72 8.29
C LEU A 115 -12.94 1.36 9.49
N LEU A 116 -11.67 1.71 9.34
CA LEU A 116 -10.90 2.40 10.37
C LEU A 116 -11.47 3.78 10.70
N PHE A 117 -11.89 4.56 9.71
CA PHE A 117 -12.51 5.87 9.93
C PHE A 117 -13.88 5.77 10.61
N LYS A 118 -14.66 4.73 10.29
CA LYS A 118 -15.92 4.44 11.00
C LYS A 118 -15.66 4.07 12.46
N ARG A 119 -14.63 3.27 12.74
CA ARG A 119 -14.29 2.81 14.10
C ARG A 119 -13.60 3.89 14.93
N TYR A 120 -12.78 4.72 14.30
CA TYR A 120 -11.99 5.77 14.94
C TYR A 120 -12.15 7.09 14.18
N PRO A 121 -13.23 7.86 14.39
CA PRO A 121 -13.47 9.10 13.66
C PRO A 121 -12.31 10.10 13.77
N GLY A 122 -11.72 10.26 14.96
CA GLY A 122 -10.55 11.14 15.16
C GLY A 122 -9.29 10.70 14.40
N PHE A 123 -9.22 9.45 13.90
CA PHE A 123 -8.14 9.04 13.01
C PHE A 123 -8.28 9.70 11.63
N LYS A 124 -9.51 9.86 11.13
CA LYS A 124 -9.78 10.57 9.87
C LYS A 124 -9.29 12.02 9.95
N ASP A 125 -9.58 12.69 11.06
CA ASP A 125 -9.16 14.07 11.29
C ASP A 125 -7.63 14.18 11.35
N ARG A 126 -6.96 13.24 12.03
CA ARG A 126 -5.49 13.18 12.05
C ARG A 126 -4.90 12.96 10.66
N CYS A 127 -5.51 12.12 9.81
CA CYS A 127 -5.07 11.97 8.41
C CYS A 127 -5.23 13.27 7.61
N ALA A 128 -6.35 13.99 7.80
CA ALA A 128 -6.57 15.28 7.15
C ALA A 128 -5.54 16.32 7.60
N MET A 129 -5.35 16.48 8.91
CA MET A 129 -4.35 17.39 9.49
C MET A 129 -2.93 17.05 9.01
N PHE A 130 -2.60 15.76 8.93
CA PHE A 130 -1.31 15.31 8.42
C PHE A 130 -1.09 15.77 6.98
N MET A 131 -2.07 15.56 6.10
CA MET A 131 -1.97 15.98 4.69
C MET A 131 -1.90 17.51 4.55
N GLU A 132 -2.53 18.27 5.44
CA GLU A 132 -2.44 19.74 5.43
C GLU A 132 -1.05 20.24 5.87
N GLN A 133 -0.47 19.63 6.89
CA GLN A 133 0.89 19.95 7.36
C GLN A 133 1.94 19.63 6.29
N ASP A 134 1.80 18.50 5.61
CA ASP A 134 2.73 18.09 4.55
C ASP A 134 2.71 19.09 3.37
N LYS A 135 1.52 19.60 3.02
CA LYS A 135 1.37 20.67 2.01
C LYS A 135 1.99 22.00 2.43
N GLN A 136 1.89 22.36 3.71
CA GLN A 136 2.42 23.63 4.23
C GLN A 136 3.94 23.58 4.50
N GLY A 137 4.48 22.38 4.74
CA GLY A 137 5.92 22.14 4.94
C GLY A 137 6.73 21.98 3.64
N GLY A 138 6.10 21.97 2.47
CA GLY A 138 6.76 21.77 1.16
C GLY A 138 7.62 22.93 0.66
N ARG A 139 8.10 23.85 1.52
CA ARG A 139 9.01 24.92 1.11
C ARG A 139 10.06 25.25 2.16
N LYS A 140 11.31 25.16 1.68
CA LYS A 140 12.59 25.64 2.21
C LYS A 140 13.27 24.66 3.18
N ASP A 141 14.25 23.93 2.67
CA ASP A 141 15.67 24.23 2.93
C ASP A 141 16.58 23.31 2.10
N GLY A 142 17.56 23.90 1.41
CA GLY A 142 18.66 23.20 0.72
C GLY A 142 18.71 23.42 -0.79
#